data_AF-A0A2W6SRS1-F1
#
_entry.id   AF-A0A2W6SRS1-F1
#
_cell.length_a   1.000
_cell.length_b   1.000
_cell.length_c   1.000
_cell.angle_alpha   90.00
_cell.angle_beta   90.00
_cell.angle_gamma   90.00
#
_symmetry.space_group_name_H-M   'P 1'
#
loop_
_entity.id
_entity.type
_entity.pdbx_description
1 polymer ?
#
loop_
_entity_poly.entity_id
_entity_poly.type
_entity_poly.pdbx_seq_one_letter_code
_entity_poly.pdbx_strand_id
1 'polypeptide(L)'
;PELLSNYLTSSFIKDIEEKTPEQIVKDYGTHVAVDVYIGSALNMIFQAKTTNANRENAARIGVKKYITGNSNDIDAIEAAKNYEKKLYYQTRGGDKTLAMAGIFNLEKITPSINHSSWQSTSTKENSVLVDFGNNGLIAIYDLVKNPVKKAELKSYIDQYLTDNQVAF
;
A
#
# COMPACT_ATOMS: atom_id res chain seq x y z
N PRO A 1 22.50 -1.64 4.28
CA PRO A 1 22.55 -0.16 4.37
C PRO A 1 23.94 0.43 4.07
N GLU A 2 24.98 -0.05 4.74
CA GLU A 2 26.34 0.51 4.64
C GLU A 2 26.89 0.49 3.20
N LEU A 3 26.73 -0.62 2.48
CA LEU A 3 27.12 -0.70 1.06
C LEU A 3 26.34 0.28 0.17
N LEU A 4 25.03 0.45 0.40
CA LEU A 4 24.18 1.35 -0.39
C LEU A 4 24.54 2.82 -0.19
N SER A 5 25.01 3.20 1.01
CA SER A 5 25.45 4.57 1.31
C SER A 5 26.64 5.04 0.46
N ASN A 6 27.34 4.12 -0.22
CA ASN A 6 28.44 4.43 -1.12
C ASN A 6 28.01 4.72 -2.57
N TYR A 7 26.74 4.46 -2.91
CA TYR A 7 26.21 4.59 -4.28
C TYR A 7 25.09 5.63 -4.38
N LEU A 8 25.06 6.58 -3.45
CA LEU A 8 24.09 7.66 -3.46
C LEU A 8 24.36 8.60 -4.64
N THR A 9 23.28 9.10 -5.25
CA THR A 9 23.40 10.08 -6.34
C THR A 9 24.00 11.37 -5.80
N SER A 10 24.79 12.06 -6.63
CA SER A 10 25.39 13.35 -6.25
C SER A 10 24.34 14.39 -5.88
N SER A 11 23.16 14.33 -6.51
CA SER A 11 22.02 15.20 -6.18
C SER A 11 21.49 14.94 -4.77
N PHE A 12 21.29 13.68 -4.38
CA PHE A 12 20.85 13.36 -3.03
C PHE A 12 21.90 13.75 -1.98
N ILE A 13 23.18 13.51 -2.24
CA ILE A 13 24.26 13.91 -1.34
C ILE A 13 24.27 15.43 -1.13
N LYS A 14 24.16 16.20 -2.21
CA LYS A 14 24.07 17.67 -2.15
C LYS A 14 22.86 18.13 -1.34
N ASP A 15 21.70 17.51 -1.59
CA ASP A 15 20.46 17.84 -0.90
C ASP A 15 20.55 17.58 0.60
N ILE A 16 21.19 16.49 1.04
CA ILE A 16 21.42 16.22 2.47
C ILE A 16 22.23 17.34 3.16
N GLU A 17 23.16 17.97 2.43
CA GLU A 17 23.95 19.07 2.99
C GLU A 17 23.17 20.40 3.01
N GLU A 18 22.41 20.69 1.96
CA GLU A 18 21.79 22.01 1.73
C GLU A 18 20.34 22.12 2.23
N LYS A 19 19.58 21.03 2.28
CA LYS A 19 18.15 21.03 2.62
C LYS A 19 17.89 20.74 4.09
N THR A 20 16.76 21.24 4.56
CA THR A 20 16.21 20.88 5.87
C THR A 20 15.65 19.45 5.88
N PRO A 21 15.54 18.80 7.05
CA PRO A 21 14.90 17.49 7.15
C PRO A 21 13.48 17.43 6.56
N GLU A 22 12.67 18.48 6.74
CA GLU A 22 11.34 18.59 6.14
C GLU A 22 11.38 18.53 4.62
N GLN A 23 12.27 19.31 4.00
CA GLN A 23 12.44 19.30 2.54
C GLN A 23 12.93 17.95 2.03
N ILE A 24 13.84 17.27 2.76
CA ILE A 24 14.26 15.92 2.41
C ILE A 24 13.09 14.94 2.43
N VAL A 25 12.30 14.93 3.51
CA VAL A 25 11.13 14.03 3.61
C VAL A 25 10.08 14.34 2.54
N LYS A 26 9.86 15.62 2.23
CA LYS A 26 8.94 16.05 1.18
C LYS A 26 9.38 15.57 -0.21
N ASP A 27 10.67 15.68 -0.51
CA ASP A 27 11.19 15.42 -1.86
C ASP A 27 11.47 13.93 -2.10
N TYR A 28 11.89 13.20 -1.05
CA TYR A 28 12.37 11.81 -1.16
C TYR A 28 11.54 10.79 -0.38
N GLY A 29 10.66 11.23 0.53
CA GLY A 29 9.98 10.36 1.47
C GLY A 29 10.85 9.98 2.68
N THR A 30 10.32 9.09 3.52
CA THR A 30 10.98 8.67 4.77
C THR A 30 11.81 7.39 4.62
N HIS A 31 11.57 6.60 3.57
CA HIS A 31 12.15 5.28 3.37
C HIS A 31 12.59 5.05 1.92
N VAL A 32 13.54 4.14 1.75
CA VAL A 32 14.01 3.65 0.45
C VAL A 32 13.64 2.18 0.32
N ALA A 33 13.07 1.81 -0.83
CA ALA A 33 12.77 0.42 -1.15
C ALA A 33 14.04 -0.32 -1.61
N VAL A 34 14.36 -1.43 -0.95
CA VAL A 34 15.56 -2.25 -1.19
C VAL A 34 15.25 -3.71 -1.54
N ASP A 35 14.04 -4.17 -1.22
CA ASP A 35 13.55 -5.49 -1.62
C ASP A 35 12.06 -5.38 -1.94
N VAL A 36 11.72 -5.70 -3.17
CA VAL A 36 10.40 -5.44 -3.75
C VAL A 36 9.92 -6.64 -4.54
N TYR A 37 8.63 -6.91 -4.41
CA TYR A 37 7.93 -7.79 -5.32
C TYR A 37 7.42 -6.97 -6.50
N ILE A 38 7.68 -7.47 -7.70
CA ILE A 38 7.17 -6.89 -8.95
C ILE A 38 6.26 -7.88 -9.66
N GLY A 39 5.25 -7.35 -10.33
CA GLY A 39 4.27 -8.16 -11.05
C GLY A 39 3.07 -7.32 -11.46
N SER A 40 1.93 -7.97 -11.60
CA SER A 40 0.65 -7.32 -11.81
C SER A 40 -0.20 -7.46 -10.54
N ALA A 41 -0.92 -6.41 -10.15
CA ALA A 41 -1.72 -6.38 -8.93
C ALA A 41 -3.19 -6.06 -9.23
N LEU A 42 -4.10 -6.85 -8.67
CA LEU A 42 -5.52 -6.50 -8.53
C LEU A 42 -5.73 -5.95 -7.13
N ASN A 43 -5.85 -4.64 -7.03
CA ASN A 43 -6.13 -3.95 -5.78
C ASN A 43 -7.63 -3.93 -5.53
N MET A 44 -8.05 -4.27 -4.31
CA MET A 44 -9.46 -4.30 -3.91
C MET A 44 -9.62 -3.64 -2.54
N ILE A 45 -10.59 -2.73 -2.42
CA ILE A 45 -10.94 -2.08 -1.16
C ILE A 45 -12.42 -2.29 -0.89
N PHE A 46 -12.73 -3.00 0.19
CA PHE A 46 -14.08 -3.16 0.70
C PHE A 46 -14.41 -2.03 1.66
N GLN A 47 -15.58 -1.42 1.47
CA GLN A 47 -16.14 -0.42 2.37
C GLN A 47 -17.58 -0.79 2.70
N ALA A 48 -17.97 -0.64 3.96
CA ALA A 48 -19.37 -0.75 4.37
C ALA A 48 -19.66 0.15 5.57
N LYS A 49 -20.94 0.48 5.75
CA LYS A 49 -21.46 0.85 7.06
C LYS A 49 -21.79 -0.44 7.82
N THR A 50 -21.78 -0.37 9.15
CA THR A 50 -22.04 -1.55 9.97
C THR A 50 -22.70 -1.17 11.29
N THR A 51 -23.56 -2.04 11.80
CA THR A 51 -24.09 -1.97 13.17
C THR A 51 -23.24 -2.77 14.16
N ASN A 52 -22.18 -3.44 13.70
CA ASN A 52 -21.22 -4.09 14.58
C ASN A 52 -20.42 -3.07 15.39
N ALA A 53 -20.30 -3.33 16.70
CA ALA A 53 -19.43 -2.55 17.57
C ALA A 53 -17.95 -2.64 17.14
N ASN A 54 -17.50 -3.84 16.72
CA ASN A 54 -16.15 -4.05 16.19
C ASN A 54 -16.13 -3.84 14.66
N ARG A 55 -15.79 -2.63 14.23
CA ARG A 55 -15.77 -2.22 12.82
C ARG A 55 -14.67 -2.90 12.01
N GLU A 56 -13.51 -3.16 12.62
CA GLU A 56 -12.40 -3.86 11.96
C GLU A 56 -12.80 -5.31 11.63
N ASN A 57 -13.38 -6.01 12.60
CA ASN A 57 -13.90 -7.36 12.40
C ASN A 57 -15.02 -7.38 11.35
N ALA A 58 -15.92 -6.38 11.38
CA ALA A 58 -16.98 -6.24 10.39
C ALA A 58 -16.43 -6.08 8.96
N ALA A 59 -15.36 -5.30 8.77
CA ALA A 59 -14.69 -5.16 7.48
C ALA A 59 -14.04 -6.47 7.03
N ARG A 60 -13.33 -7.15 7.92
CA ARG A 60 -12.65 -8.44 7.66
C ARG A 60 -13.65 -9.52 7.23
N ILE A 61 -14.75 -9.64 7.94
CA ILE A 61 -15.83 -10.58 7.63
C ILE A 61 -16.54 -10.19 6.32
N GLY A 62 -16.70 -8.90 6.04
CA GLY A 62 -17.22 -8.41 4.76
C GLY A 62 -16.38 -8.87 3.57
N VAL A 63 -15.05 -8.76 3.66
CA VAL A 63 -14.14 -9.28 2.63
C VAL A 63 -14.30 -10.78 2.44
N LYS A 64 -14.32 -11.56 3.55
CA LYS A 64 -14.50 -13.02 3.48
C LYS A 64 -15.79 -13.42 2.76
N LYS A 65 -16.92 -12.81 3.12
CA LYS A 65 -18.21 -13.16 2.54
C LYS A 65 -18.37 -12.68 1.10
N TYR A 66 -18.11 -11.41 0.84
CA TYR A 66 -18.52 -10.76 -0.41
C TYR A 66 -17.43 -10.77 -1.50
N ILE A 67 -16.17 -11.04 -1.15
CA ILE A 67 -15.06 -11.07 -2.11
C ILE A 67 -14.55 -12.49 -2.30
N THR A 68 -14.19 -13.18 -1.22
CA THR A 68 -13.59 -14.53 -1.36
C THR A 68 -14.62 -15.66 -1.37
N GLY A 69 -15.84 -15.40 -0.89
CA GLY A 69 -16.87 -16.43 -0.71
C GLY A 69 -16.58 -17.41 0.43
N ASN A 70 -15.54 -17.17 1.22
CA ASN A 70 -15.07 -18.06 2.29
C ASN A 70 -15.63 -17.63 3.66
N SER A 71 -16.93 -17.76 3.86
CA SER A 71 -17.61 -17.47 5.14
C SER A 71 -18.34 -18.69 5.69
N ASN A 72 -18.19 -18.96 6.99
CA ASN A 72 -19.06 -19.90 7.72
C ASN A 72 -20.38 -19.21 8.15
N ASP A 73 -21.28 -19.95 8.79
CA ASP A 73 -22.60 -19.42 9.18
C ASP A 73 -22.49 -18.23 10.16
N ILE A 74 -21.54 -18.25 11.08
CA ILE A 74 -21.31 -17.17 12.04
C ILE A 74 -20.84 -15.90 11.29
N ASP A 75 -19.85 -16.05 10.41
CA ASP A 75 -19.37 -14.98 9.54
C ASP A 75 -20.52 -14.44 8.68
N ALA A 76 -21.43 -15.30 8.21
CA ALA A 76 -22.56 -14.89 7.38
C ALA A 76 -23.57 -14.03 8.16
N ILE A 77 -23.85 -14.36 9.43
CA ILE A 77 -24.69 -13.58 10.34
C ILE A 77 -24.05 -12.23 10.64
N GLU A 78 -22.76 -12.21 10.99
CA GLU A 78 -22.04 -10.98 11.31
C GLU A 78 -21.88 -10.07 10.09
N ALA A 79 -21.66 -10.64 8.90
CA ALA A 79 -21.61 -9.90 7.64
C ALA A 79 -22.96 -9.28 7.24
N ALA A 80 -24.09 -9.83 7.72
CA ALA A 80 -25.41 -9.31 7.43
C ALA A 80 -25.67 -7.96 8.13
N LYS A 81 -24.89 -7.64 9.16
CA LYS A 81 -24.89 -6.32 9.82
C LYS A 81 -24.19 -5.24 9.00
N ASN A 82 -23.49 -5.60 7.91
CA ASN A 82 -22.90 -4.66 6.98
C ASN A 82 -23.92 -4.22 5.91
N TYR A 83 -24.02 -2.91 5.69
CA TYR A 83 -24.93 -2.28 4.74
C TYR A 83 -24.24 -1.13 3.99
N GLU A 84 -24.84 -0.68 2.89
CA GLU A 84 -24.21 0.25 1.93
C GLU A 84 -22.81 -0.21 1.50
N LYS A 85 -22.71 -1.51 1.20
CA LYS A 85 -21.47 -2.20 0.86
C LYS A 85 -20.96 -1.76 -0.52
N LYS A 86 -19.69 -1.36 -0.59
CA LYS A 86 -19.00 -0.95 -1.81
C LYS A 86 -17.69 -1.73 -1.97
N LEU A 87 -17.36 -2.02 -3.21
CA LEU A 87 -16.07 -2.59 -3.59
C LEU A 87 -15.42 -1.68 -4.62
N TYR A 88 -14.32 -1.05 -4.25
CA TYR A 88 -13.41 -0.45 -5.21
C TYR A 88 -12.43 -1.52 -5.70
N TYR A 89 -12.16 -1.54 -7.00
CA TYR A 89 -11.12 -2.40 -7.56
C TYR A 89 -10.34 -1.69 -8.66
N GLN A 90 -9.07 -2.07 -8.83
CA GLN A 90 -8.21 -1.56 -9.88
C GLN A 90 -7.08 -2.56 -10.20
N THR A 91 -6.79 -2.78 -11.47
CA THR A 91 -5.61 -3.51 -11.92
C THR A 91 -4.41 -2.58 -12.13
N ARG A 92 -3.21 -3.02 -11.80
CA ARG A 92 -1.93 -2.35 -12.06
C ARG A 92 -0.93 -3.33 -12.67
N GLY A 93 -0.11 -2.87 -13.63
CA GLY A 93 0.74 -3.76 -14.43
C GLY A 93 -0.06 -4.50 -15.52
N GLY A 94 0.59 -5.42 -16.22
CA GLY A 94 -0.02 -6.11 -17.37
C GLY A 94 -0.24 -5.19 -18.57
N ASP A 95 -1.03 -5.65 -19.52
CA ASP A 95 -1.47 -4.86 -20.67
C ASP A 95 -2.45 -3.76 -20.23
N LYS A 96 -2.05 -2.51 -20.44
CA LYS A 96 -2.84 -1.32 -20.09
C LYS A 96 -4.16 -1.23 -20.85
N THR A 97 -4.26 -1.81 -22.04
CA THR A 97 -5.49 -1.82 -22.84
C THR A 97 -6.58 -2.71 -22.23
N LEU A 98 -6.17 -3.67 -21.39
CA LEU A 98 -7.04 -4.57 -20.63
C LEU A 98 -7.15 -4.15 -19.16
N ALA A 99 -6.61 -2.98 -18.78
CA ALA A 99 -6.69 -2.50 -17.41
C ALA A 99 -8.15 -2.21 -17.04
N MET A 100 -8.52 -2.57 -15.82
CA MET A 100 -9.86 -2.39 -15.28
C MET A 100 -9.80 -1.60 -13.98
N ALA A 101 -10.77 -0.73 -13.78
CA ALA A 101 -11.03 -0.09 -12.50
C ALA A 101 -12.52 0.20 -12.36
N GLY A 102 -13.02 0.20 -11.14
CA GLY A 102 -14.43 0.49 -10.91
C GLY A 102 -14.84 0.46 -9.46
N ILE A 103 -16.11 0.79 -9.24
CA ILE A 103 -16.77 0.70 -7.94
C ILE A 103 -18.05 -0.10 -8.13
N PHE A 104 -18.18 -1.20 -7.39
CA PHE A 104 -19.43 -1.97 -7.32
C PHE A 104 -20.21 -1.64 -6.07
N ASN A 105 -21.53 -1.56 -6.24
CA ASN A 105 -22.49 -1.57 -5.14
C ASN A 105 -22.88 -3.02 -4.88
N LEU A 106 -22.45 -3.55 -3.73
CA LEU A 106 -22.65 -4.94 -3.34
C LEU A 106 -24.04 -5.19 -2.71
N GLU A 107 -24.92 -4.18 -2.64
CA GLU A 107 -26.33 -4.35 -2.31
C GLU A 107 -27.18 -4.76 -3.52
N LYS A 108 -26.64 -4.67 -4.73
CA LYS A 108 -27.28 -5.07 -5.99
C LYS A 108 -26.68 -6.38 -6.48
N ILE A 109 -27.19 -6.90 -7.60
CA ILE A 109 -26.54 -8.01 -8.34
C ILE A 109 -25.08 -7.59 -8.59
N THR A 110 -24.17 -8.26 -7.90
CA THR A 110 -22.74 -7.96 -7.97
C THR A 110 -22.16 -8.62 -9.22
N PRO A 111 -21.59 -7.87 -10.16
CA PRO A 111 -20.92 -8.46 -11.30
C PRO A 111 -19.64 -9.19 -10.85
N SER A 112 -19.34 -10.32 -11.49
CA SER A 112 -18.06 -11.02 -11.31
C SER A 112 -16.93 -10.21 -11.94
N ILE A 113 -15.81 -10.03 -11.23
CA ILE A 113 -14.59 -9.43 -11.81
C ILE A 113 -13.85 -10.52 -12.58
N ASN A 114 -14.17 -10.66 -13.87
CA ASN A 114 -13.36 -11.49 -14.75
C ASN A 114 -12.06 -10.77 -15.14
N HIS A 115 -10.98 -11.12 -14.46
CA HIS A 115 -9.64 -10.54 -14.67
C HIS A 115 -8.67 -11.46 -15.40
N SER A 116 -9.13 -12.64 -15.85
CA SER A 116 -8.28 -13.67 -16.46
C SER A 116 -7.53 -13.17 -17.70
N SER A 117 -8.21 -12.47 -18.61
CA SER A 117 -7.62 -11.93 -19.84
C SER A 117 -6.56 -10.87 -19.56
N TRP A 118 -6.74 -10.04 -18.52
CA TRP A 118 -5.70 -9.09 -18.09
C TRP A 118 -4.55 -9.83 -17.39
N GLN A 119 -4.86 -10.77 -16.49
CA GLN A 119 -3.86 -11.49 -15.72
C GLN A 119 -2.89 -12.27 -16.61
N SER A 120 -3.37 -12.88 -17.69
CA SER A 120 -2.54 -13.61 -18.66
C SER A 120 -1.53 -12.75 -19.40
N THR A 121 -1.68 -11.42 -19.36
CA THR A 121 -0.72 -10.48 -19.95
C THR A 121 0.44 -10.13 -19.04
N SER A 122 0.47 -10.63 -17.81
CA SER A 122 1.52 -10.28 -16.84
C SER A 122 2.88 -10.82 -17.28
N THR A 123 3.82 -9.93 -17.57
CA THR A 123 5.21 -10.25 -17.93
C THR A 123 6.17 -9.37 -17.15
N LYS A 124 7.47 -9.70 -17.19
CA LYS A 124 8.50 -8.91 -16.51
C LYS A 124 8.55 -7.47 -17.03
N GLU A 125 8.27 -7.26 -18.30
CA GLU A 125 8.34 -5.98 -19.01
C GLU A 125 7.20 -5.03 -18.63
N ASN A 126 6.05 -5.57 -18.20
CA ASN A 126 4.90 -4.78 -17.77
C ASN A 126 4.59 -4.92 -16.27
N SER A 127 5.51 -5.53 -15.52
CA SER A 127 5.48 -5.59 -14.08
C SER A 127 5.62 -4.21 -13.44
N VAL A 128 4.92 -4.01 -12.34
CA VAL A 128 5.02 -2.84 -11.46
C VAL A 128 5.34 -3.30 -10.04
N LEU A 129 5.71 -2.37 -9.16
CA LEU A 129 5.79 -2.63 -7.72
C LEU A 129 4.43 -3.08 -7.17
N VAL A 130 4.39 -4.29 -6.62
CA VAL A 130 3.18 -4.88 -6.01
C VAL A 130 3.26 -4.97 -4.50
N ASP A 131 4.43 -5.25 -3.94
CA ASP A 131 4.61 -5.38 -2.48
C ASP A 131 6.09 -5.23 -2.09
N PHE A 132 6.37 -5.19 -0.79
CA PHE A 132 7.72 -5.12 -0.22
C PHE A 132 8.07 -6.40 0.53
N GLY A 133 9.35 -6.78 0.53
CA GLY A 133 9.83 -7.83 1.43
C GLY A 133 9.74 -7.42 2.91
N ASN A 134 9.85 -8.37 3.84
CA ASN A 134 9.79 -8.10 5.29
C ASN A 134 10.75 -6.99 5.76
N ASN A 135 11.92 -6.89 5.13
CA ASN A 135 12.91 -5.82 5.36
C ASN A 135 13.14 -4.98 4.09
N GLY A 136 12.10 -4.86 3.26
CA GLY A 136 12.16 -4.25 1.94
C GLY A 136 12.18 -2.73 1.95
N LEU A 137 12.01 -2.11 3.11
CA LEU A 137 12.13 -0.68 3.33
C LEU A 137 13.23 -0.43 4.37
N ILE A 138 14.13 0.51 4.07
CA ILE A 138 15.08 1.05 5.03
C ILE A 138 14.80 2.54 5.23
N ALA A 139 15.00 3.04 6.44
CA ALA A 139 14.86 4.46 6.70
C ALA A 139 15.91 5.25 5.92
N ILE A 140 15.51 6.35 5.28
CA ILE A 140 16.41 7.12 4.41
C ILE A 140 17.59 7.72 5.18
N TYR A 141 17.43 8.02 6.48
CA TYR A 141 18.51 8.51 7.33
C TYR A 141 19.63 7.47 7.55
N ASP A 142 19.38 6.17 7.32
CA ASP A 142 20.42 5.14 7.44
C ASP A 142 21.43 5.16 6.28
N LEU A 143 21.14 5.94 5.24
CA LEU A 143 22.04 6.19 4.13
C LEU A 143 22.93 7.43 4.37
N VAL A 144 22.61 8.27 5.35
CA VAL A 144 23.33 9.52 5.64
C VAL A 144 24.59 9.24 6.45
N LYS A 145 25.76 9.62 5.90
CA LYS A 145 27.07 9.39 6.53
C LYS A 145 27.42 10.42 7.62
N ASN A 146 27.04 11.67 7.43
CA ASN A 146 27.30 12.72 8.42
C ASN A 146 26.44 12.45 9.67
N PRO A 147 27.03 12.18 10.84
CA PRO A 147 26.27 11.76 12.03
C PRO A 147 25.33 12.84 12.55
N VAL A 148 25.68 14.13 12.38
CA VAL A 148 24.83 15.26 12.80
C VAL A 148 23.58 15.33 11.92
N LYS A 149 23.77 15.36 10.59
CA LYS A 149 22.67 15.36 9.62
C LYS A 149 21.78 14.11 9.74
N LYS A 150 22.40 12.95 9.98
CA LYS A 150 21.67 11.70 10.23
C LYS A 150 20.76 11.83 11.45
N ALA A 151 21.28 12.34 12.57
CA ALA A 151 20.51 12.50 13.80
C ALA A 151 19.36 13.51 13.64
N GLU A 152 19.60 14.64 12.98
CA GLU A 152 18.58 15.65 12.66
C GLU A 152 17.45 15.06 11.81
N LEU A 153 17.82 14.37 10.71
CA LEU A 153 16.85 13.75 9.82
C LEU A 153 16.07 12.62 10.50
N LYS A 154 16.73 11.82 11.34
CA LYS A 154 16.07 10.79 12.14
C LYS A 154 15.04 11.40 13.09
N SER A 155 15.43 12.41 13.86
CA SER A 155 14.53 13.06 14.82
C SER A 155 13.29 13.63 14.13
N TYR A 156 13.47 14.24 12.96
CA TYR A 156 12.36 14.76 12.17
C TYR A 156 11.45 13.64 11.66
N ILE A 157 12.02 12.55 11.12
CA ILE A 157 11.25 11.42 10.60
C ILE A 157 10.46 10.72 11.71
N ASP A 158 11.06 10.50 12.88
CA ASP A 158 10.37 9.89 14.03
C ASP A 158 9.13 10.71 14.43
N GLN A 159 9.26 12.05 14.48
CA GLN A 159 8.15 12.95 14.76
C GLN A 159 7.11 12.93 13.64
N TYR A 160 7.55 13.03 12.37
CA TYR A 160 6.67 12.98 11.21
C TYR A 160 5.82 11.70 11.19
N LEU A 161 6.40 10.55 11.50
CA LEU A 161 5.66 9.28 11.57
C LEU A 161 4.65 9.27 12.72
N THR A 162 5.01 9.86 13.86
CA THR A 162 4.10 10.01 15.02
C THR A 162 2.91 10.90 14.69
N ASP A 163 3.17 12.03 14.03
CA ASP A 163 2.14 13.02 13.68
C ASP A 163 1.21 12.53 12.56
N ASN A 164 1.68 11.63 11.70
CA ASN A 164 0.94 11.11 10.55
C ASN A 164 0.47 9.66 10.74
N GLN A 165 0.48 9.15 11.98
CA GLN A 165 -0.05 7.82 12.25
C GLN A 165 -1.56 7.75 11.97
N VAL A 166 -2.01 6.65 11.40
CA VAL A 166 -3.45 6.39 11.25
C VAL A 166 -4.01 6.03 12.63
N ALA A 167 -4.76 6.93 13.24
CA ALA A 167 -5.52 6.65 14.45
C ALA A 167 -6.81 5.90 14.09
N PHE A 168 -7.08 4.78 14.77
CA PHE A 168 -8.26 3.93 14.59
C PHE A 168 -9.25 4.08 15.74
#